data_AF-A0A7Y6PRY6-F1
#
_entry.id   AF-A0A7Y6PRY6-F1
#
_cell.length_a   1.000
_cell.length_b   1.000
_cell.length_c   1.000
_cell.angle_alpha   90.00
_cell.angle_beta   90.00
_cell.angle_gamma   90.00
#
_symmetry.space_group_name_H-M   'P 1'
#
loop_
_entity.id
_entity.type
_entity.pdbx_description
1 polymer ?
#
loop_
_entity_poly.entity_id
_entity_poly.type
_entity_poly.pdbx_seq_one_letter_code
_entity_poly.pdbx_strand_id
1 'polypeptide(L)'
;MRWTPALALALLACGDDPKATPDAMTDSPTGMVDAAPDASDPNMPRTLAETGLCMDAACTQISPLAIPYTPQYPLWSDAATKKRWIQLPPGTKIDTTDMDFWEFPVGTKVWKEFTSGTTRVETRLIMRTGTGTTVNDWFYAAYVWNEAQDNAVWEELGAVDVLGTQHDVPSKFQCRTCHENAKPSRVLGFSAIQLDYDNTTAGELDLADVVAQDLLTNPPTGGQPYFPLPGDATARAALGYLHANCGNCHNPNSQIYTNDQTQMELRLTVGTLGALSTTPTYQTAVSHPAKLPVGGRNVIVAPGMPDSSSLIYRFESTNPAEHMPALGSEVMDPAGRTMLRDWVTSIQ
;
A
#
# COMPACT_ATOMS: atom_id res chain seq x y z
N MET A 1 -9.72 -80.08 -24.38
CA MET A 1 -10.46 -79.87 -23.11
C MET A 1 -11.10 -78.50 -23.21
N ARG A 2 -12.41 -78.38 -23.44
CA ARG A 2 -13.51 -78.49 -22.45
C ARG A 2 -13.28 -77.48 -21.31
N TRP A 3 -14.11 -76.48 -20.99
CA TRP A 3 -15.53 -76.22 -21.21
C TRP A 3 -15.86 -74.71 -21.11
N THR A 4 -16.86 -74.31 -21.89
CA THR A 4 -17.84 -73.20 -21.87
C THR A 4 -18.67 -73.07 -20.55
N PRO A 5 -19.82 -72.35 -20.49
CA PRO A 5 -20.20 -70.93 -20.75
C PRO A 5 -21.00 -70.36 -19.52
N ALA A 6 -21.58 -69.14 -19.47
CA ALA A 6 -22.94 -68.74 -19.91
C ALA A 6 -23.32 -67.47 -19.09
N LEU A 7 -23.73 -66.34 -19.69
CA LEU A 7 -25.05 -65.97 -20.22
C LEU A 7 -26.14 -65.79 -19.14
N ALA A 8 -26.67 -64.57 -18.99
CA ALA A 8 -28.11 -64.31 -18.87
C ALA A 8 -28.42 -62.80 -18.95
N LEU A 9 -29.05 -62.42 -20.06
CA LEU A 9 -29.85 -61.21 -20.22
C LEU A 9 -31.30 -61.61 -19.89
N ALA A 10 -32.04 -60.82 -19.10
CA ALA A 10 -33.49 -60.96 -18.96
C ALA A 10 -34.15 -59.56 -18.85
N LEU A 11 -34.95 -59.25 -19.87
CA LEU A 11 -35.95 -58.19 -19.94
C LEU A 11 -37.33 -58.83 -19.66
N LEU A 12 -38.18 -58.16 -18.88
CA LEU A 12 -39.66 -58.21 -18.84
C LEU A 12 -40.10 -57.08 -17.88
N ALA A 13 -40.52 -55.89 -18.33
CA ALA A 13 -41.80 -55.49 -18.93
C ALA A 13 -42.95 -55.22 -17.92
N CYS A 14 -43.26 -53.91 -17.81
CA CYS A 14 -44.53 -53.18 -17.60
C CYS A 14 -45.63 -53.64 -16.60
N GLY A 15 -46.05 -52.68 -15.76
CA GLY A 15 -47.36 -52.63 -15.10
C GLY A 15 -47.61 -51.19 -14.60
N ASP A 16 -48.68 -50.57 -15.10
CA ASP A 16 -49.03 -49.15 -15.05
C ASP A 16 -49.39 -48.63 -13.65
N ASP A 17 -49.05 -47.36 -13.36
CA ASP A 17 -49.77 -46.56 -12.38
C ASP A 17 -50.15 -45.18 -12.99
N PRO A 18 -51.44 -44.77 -12.95
CA PRO A 18 -51.99 -43.77 -13.86
C PRO A 18 -52.11 -42.40 -13.19
N LYS A 19 -51.15 -41.50 -13.42
CA LYS A 19 -51.41 -40.05 -13.42
C LYS A 19 -50.56 -39.35 -14.48
N ALA A 20 -51.22 -39.17 -15.63
CA ALA A 20 -51.12 -38.03 -16.54
C ALA A 20 -49.76 -37.34 -16.69
N THR A 21 -49.11 -37.77 -17.77
CA THR A 21 -48.34 -37.05 -18.80
C THR A 21 -48.22 -35.51 -18.81
N PRO A 22 -47.16 -35.03 -19.49
CA PRO A 22 -46.51 -33.74 -19.31
C PRO A 22 -47.10 -32.66 -20.23
N ASP A 23 -46.98 -31.40 -19.85
CA ASP A 23 -47.08 -30.30 -20.81
C ASP A 23 -46.16 -29.15 -20.42
N ALA A 24 -45.37 -28.75 -21.42
CA ALA A 24 -44.67 -27.49 -21.44
C ALA A 24 -45.65 -26.33 -21.22
N MET A 25 -45.36 -25.45 -20.27
CA MET A 25 -45.82 -24.05 -20.18
C MET A 25 -44.89 -23.35 -19.19
N THR A 26 -44.43 -22.12 -19.32
CA THR A 26 -44.55 -21.02 -20.29
C THR A 26 -43.60 -19.96 -19.71
N ASP A 27 -42.91 -19.19 -20.56
CA ASP A 27 -42.34 -17.90 -20.15
C ASP A 27 -43.40 -17.12 -19.36
N SER A 28 -43.13 -16.86 -18.08
CA SER A 28 -43.89 -15.88 -17.30
C SER A 28 -43.14 -14.54 -17.33
N PRO A 29 -43.73 -13.50 -17.93
CA PRO A 29 -43.16 -12.18 -18.03
C PRO A 29 -43.48 -11.42 -16.74
N THR A 30 -42.65 -11.59 -15.73
CA THR A 30 -42.62 -10.65 -14.60
C THR A 30 -41.17 -10.28 -14.41
N GLY A 31 -40.84 -9.09 -14.91
CA GLY A 31 -39.49 -8.56 -14.98
C GLY A 31 -38.72 -8.85 -13.71
N MET A 32 -37.54 -9.44 -13.90
CA MET A 32 -36.43 -9.07 -13.05
C MET A 32 -36.33 -7.57 -13.20
N VAL A 33 -36.88 -6.88 -12.20
CA VAL A 33 -36.60 -5.49 -11.90
C VAL A 33 -35.11 -5.33 -12.14
N ASP A 34 -34.82 -4.56 -13.20
CA ASP A 34 -33.57 -3.84 -13.33
C ASP A 34 -33.38 -3.18 -11.98
N ALA A 35 -32.51 -3.77 -11.15
CA ALA A 35 -32.14 -3.17 -9.90
C ALA A 35 -31.43 -1.90 -10.35
N ALA A 36 -32.19 -0.79 -10.34
CA ALA A 36 -31.67 0.55 -10.44
C ALA A 36 -30.39 0.60 -9.59
N PRO A 37 -29.33 1.30 -10.04
CA PRO A 37 -28.07 1.31 -9.32
C PRO A 37 -28.38 1.61 -7.85
N ASP A 38 -28.07 0.64 -6.98
CA ASP A 38 -28.25 0.79 -5.55
C ASP A 38 -27.67 2.17 -5.18
N ALA A 39 -28.39 2.91 -4.33
CA ALA A 39 -27.85 4.14 -3.76
C ALA A 39 -26.41 3.87 -3.32
N SER A 40 -25.46 4.70 -3.76
CA SER A 40 -24.03 4.51 -3.57
C SER A 40 -23.73 3.99 -2.16
N ASP A 41 -23.23 2.75 -2.03
CA ASP A 41 -22.79 2.23 -0.74
C ASP A 41 -21.73 3.21 -0.20
N PRO A 42 -21.96 3.89 0.92
CA PRO A 42 -21.01 4.88 1.45
C PRO A 42 -19.66 4.25 1.82
N ASN A 43 -19.59 2.92 1.94
CA ASN A 43 -18.36 2.17 2.15
C ASN A 43 -17.68 1.71 0.85
N MET A 44 -18.32 1.89 -0.31
CA MET A 44 -17.75 1.62 -1.63
C MET A 44 -18.04 2.77 -2.62
N PRO A 45 -17.54 3.99 -2.34
CA PRO A 45 -17.74 5.14 -3.24
C PRO A 45 -17.16 4.85 -4.63
N ARG A 46 -17.97 5.04 -5.68
CA ARG A 46 -17.60 4.79 -7.09
C ARG A 46 -16.88 5.97 -7.72
N THR A 47 -17.14 7.18 -7.25
CA THR A 47 -16.46 8.41 -7.72
C THR A 47 -15.61 9.03 -6.60
N LEU A 48 -14.60 9.82 -6.97
CA LEU A 48 -13.78 10.53 -5.98
C LEU A 48 -14.61 11.53 -5.17
N ALA A 49 -15.61 12.17 -5.78
CA ALA A 49 -16.50 13.11 -5.12
C ALA A 49 -17.32 12.44 -3.99
N GLU A 50 -17.75 11.20 -4.19
CA GLU A 50 -18.47 10.42 -3.15
C GLU A 50 -17.60 10.08 -1.94
N THR A 51 -16.27 10.13 -2.07
CA THR A 51 -15.37 9.81 -0.96
C THR A 51 -15.41 10.85 0.17
N GLY A 52 -15.81 12.08 -0.15
CA GLY A 52 -15.79 13.22 0.77
C GLY A 52 -14.49 14.03 0.78
N LEU A 53 -13.51 13.70 -0.07
CA LEU A 53 -12.31 14.53 -0.26
C LEU A 53 -12.63 15.87 -0.92
N CYS A 54 -13.49 15.83 -1.94
CA CYS A 54 -13.74 16.95 -2.85
C CYS A 54 -15.15 17.48 -2.66
N MET A 55 -15.33 18.80 -2.69
CA MET A 55 -16.65 19.42 -2.64
C MET A 55 -17.35 19.46 -4.03
N ASP A 56 -16.59 19.19 -5.09
CA ASP A 56 -17.01 19.14 -6.49
C ASP A 56 -16.33 17.97 -7.23
N ALA A 57 -16.89 17.55 -8.36
CA ALA A 57 -16.37 16.42 -9.15
C ALA A 57 -14.95 16.67 -9.70
N ALA A 58 -14.64 17.91 -10.07
CA ALA A 58 -13.32 18.29 -10.57
C ALA A 58 -12.27 18.42 -9.44
N CYS A 59 -12.70 18.30 -8.19
CA CYS A 59 -11.90 18.50 -6.99
C CYS A 59 -11.15 19.83 -7.00
N THR A 60 -11.82 20.89 -7.44
CA THR A 60 -11.30 22.25 -7.37
C THR A 60 -11.32 22.79 -5.94
N GLN A 61 -12.18 22.24 -5.09
CA GLN A 61 -12.29 22.56 -3.67
C GLN A 61 -12.15 21.30 -2.81
N ILE A 62 -11.11 21.27 -1.96
CA ILE A 62 -10.90 20.22 -0.97
C ILE A 62 -11.83 20.45 0.22
N SER A 63 -12.41 19.37 0.75
CA SER A 63 -13.21 19.37 1.96
C SER A 63 -12.40 19.90 3.15
N PRO A 64 -12.94 20.84 3.96
CA PRO A 64 -12.24 21.34 5.14
C PRO A 64 -12.05 20.27 6.24
N LEU A 65 -12.68 19.10 6.11
CA LEU A 65 -12.46 17.95 6.99
C LEU A 65 -11.22 17.12 6.62
N ALA A 66 -10.70 17.30 5.41
CA ALA A 66 -9.52 16.59 4.91
C ALA A 66 -8.28 17.45 5.17
N ILE A 67 -7.49 17.07 6.16
CA ILE A 67 -6.31 17.81 6.59
C ILE A 67 -5.11 17.36 5.75
N PRO A 68 -4.40 18.27 5.06
CA PRO A 68 -3.26 17.87 4.24
C PRO A 68 -2.08 17.47 5.13
N TYR A 69 -1.18 16.66 4.59
CA TYR A 69 0.08 16.30 5.26
C TYR A 69 1.12 15.85 4.25
N THR A 70 2.39 15.96 4.63
CA THR A 70 3.51 15.43 3.85
C THR A 70 4.36 14.51 4.74
N PRO A 71 4.64 13.26 4.33
CA PRO A 71 5.60 12.42 5.04
C PRO A 71 7.02 12.99 4.91
N GLN A 72 7.81 12.92 5.98
CA GLN A 72 9.22 13.29 6.01
C GLN A 72 10.03 12.56 4.92
N TYR A 73 9.71 11.29 4.66
CA TYR A 73 10.34 10.48 3.62
C TYR A 73 9.28 10.02 2.60
N PRO A 74 9.11 10.75 1.49
CA PRO A 74 8.14 10.40 0.47
C PRO A 74 8.50 9.10 -0.26
N LEU A 75 7.48 8.26 -0.49
CA LEU A 75 7.57 7.14 -1.43
C LEU A 75 7.76 7.67 -2.86
N TRP A 76 8.80 7.19 -3.54
CA TRP A 76 9.06 7.37 -4.95
C TRP A 76 8.02 6.62 -5.80
N SER A 77 7.59 7.23 -6.90
CA SER A 77 6.65 6.64 -7.86
C SER A 77 6.85 7.35 -9.20
N ASP A 78 7.97 7.06 -9.86
CA ASP A 78 8.31 7.51 -11.23
C ASP A 78 8.14 9.01 -11.47
N ALA A 79 8.73 9.82 -10.58
CA ALA A 79 8.67 11.29 -10.59
C ALA A 79 7.27 11.91 -10.42
N ALA A 80 6.22 11.11 -10.14
CA ALA A 80 4.90 11.65 -9.85
C ALA A 80 4.94 12.50 -8.57
N THR A 81 4.43 13.73 -8.68
CA THR A 81 4.19 14.60 -7.53
C THR A 81 2.96 14.12 -6.79
N LYS A 82 2.92 14.35 -5.46
CA LYS A 82 1.92 13.74 -4.59
C LYS A 82 1.37 14.74 -3.60
N LYS A 83 0.04 14.80 -3.48
CA LYS A 83 -0.68 15.46 -2.39
C LYS A 83 -1.38 14.42 -1.54
N ARG A 84 -1.47 14.65 -0.23
CA ARG A 84 -2.09 13.69 0.69
C ARG A 84 -2.97 14.42 1.69
N TRP A 85 -4.01 13.71 2.12
CA TRP A 85 -4.93 14.19 3.13
C TRP A 85 -5.33 13.06 4.05
N ILE A 86 -5.64 13.41 5.29
CA ILE A 86 -6.26 12.52 6.27
C ILE A 86 -7.53 13.16 6.81
N GLN A 87 -8.55 12.36 7.05
CA GLN A 87 -9.74 12.73 7.78
C GLN A 87 -9.99 11.70 8.87
N LEU A 88 -10.06 12.15 10.12
CA LEU A 88 -10.50 11.34 11.26
C LEU A 88 -12.00 11.57 11.52
N PRO A 89 -12.74 10.57 12.03
CA PRO A 89 -14.08 10.78 12.55
C PRO A 89 -14.08 11.85 13.66
N PRO A 90 -15.09 12.75 13.71
CA PRO A 90 -15.12 13.82 14.70
C PRO A 90 -15.02 13.31 16.15
N GLY A 91 -14.17 13.94 16.95
CA GLY A 91 -14.01 13.64 18.38
C GLY A 91 -13.29 12.33 18.68
N THR A 92 -12.71 11.66 17.68
CA THR A 92 -11.92 10.43 17.87
C THR A 92 -10.42 10.72 17.91
N LYS A 93 -9.67 9.78 18.47
CA LYS A 93 -8.20 9.82 18.53
C LYS A 93 -7.62 8.56 17.90
N ILE A 94 -6.41 8.67 17.40
CA ILE A 94 -5.57 7.56 16.95
C ILE A 94 -4.99 6.90 18.20
N ASP A 95 -5.16 5.58 18.32
CA ASP A 95 -4.48 4.82 19.38
C ASP A 95 -3.00 4.72 19.05
N THR A 96 -2.18 5.28 19.93
CA THR A 96 -0.72 5.30 19.82
C THR A 96 -0.04 4.68 21.04
N THR A 97 -0.72 3.73 21.69
CA THR A 97 -0.10 2.89 22.75
C THR A 97 1.14 2.16 22.24
N ASP A 98 1.16 1.83 20.94
CA ASP A 98 2.34 1.40 20.20
C ASP A 98 2.69 2.45 19.12
N MET A 99 3.86 3.09 19.25
CA MET A 99 4.30 4.14 18.32
C MET A 99 4.72 3.62 16.94
N ASP A 100 5.00 2.33 16.81
CA ASP A 100 5.36 1.69 15.55
C ASP A 100 4.14 1.31 14.71
N PHE A 101 3.01 1.11 15.41
CA PHE A 101 1.79 0.53 14.86
C PHE A 101 0.53 1.21 15.37
N TRP A 102 0.28 2.42 14.88
CA TRP A 102 -0.91 3.19 15.22
C TRP A 102 -2.20 2.47 14.81
N GLU A 103 -3.25 2.63 15.60
CA GLU A 103 -4.58 2.14 15.26
C GLU A 103 -5.56 3.31 15.05
N PHE A 104 -5.98 3.48 13.79
CA PHE A 104 -6.84 4.58 13.37
C PHE A 104 -8.32 4.27 13.63
N PRO A 105 -9.15 5.18 14.16
CA PRO A 105 -10.57 4.92 14.41
C PRO A 105 -11.38 4.57 13.14
N VAL A 106 -12.45 3.77 13.28
CA VAL A 106 -13.36 3.42 12.15
C VAL A 106 -13.98 4.68 11.56
N GLY A 107 -13.94 4.79 10.23
CA GLY A 107 -14.32 5.99 9.48
C GLY A 107 -13.13 6.89 9.12
N THR A 108 -11.91 6.57 9.57
CA THR A 108 -10.70 7.24 9.10
C THR A 108 -10.56 7.05 7.59
N LYS A 109 -10.27 8.14 6.89
CA LYS A 109 -10.00 8.15 5.45
C LYS A 109 -8.65 8.82 5.19
N VAL A 110 -7.87 8.23 4.29
CA VAL A 110 -6.57 8.75 3.86
C VAL A 110 -6.55 8.76 2.35
N TRP A 111 -6.19 9.90 1.77
CA TRP A 111 -6.11 10.08 0.33
C TRP A 111 -4.69 10.39 -0.12
N LYS A 112 -4.37 9.97 -1.34
CA LYS A 112 -3.12 10.31 -2.02
C LYS A 112 -3.39 10.54 -3.51
N GLU A 113 -3.24 11.77 -3.96
CA GLU A 113 -3.32 12.15 -5.38
C GLU A 113 -1.94 12.09 -6.02
N PHE A 114 -1.86 11.52 -7.22
CA PHE A 114 -0.66 11.43 -8.04
C PHE A 114 -0.83 12.32 -9.27
N THR A 115 0.17 13.14 -9.54
CA THR A 115 0.23 13.99 -10.74
C THR A 115 1.53 13.72 -11.48
N SER A 116 1.41 13.30 -12.75
CA SER A 116 2.53 13.11 -13.66
C SER A 116 2.67 14.37 -14.52
N GLY A 117 3.79 15.08 -14.37
CA GLY A 117 3.95 16.42 -14.94
C GLY A 117 2.87 17.37 -14.42
N THR A 118 1.91 17.72 -15.27
CA THR A 118 0.76 18.59 -14.94
C THR A 118 -0.57 17.84 -14.93
N THR A 119 -0.59 16.55 -15.23
CA THR A 119 -1.81 15.74 -15.37
C THR A 119 -2.04 14.93 -14.11
N ARG A 120 -3.19 15.12 -13.44
CA ARG A 120 -3.60 14.22 -12.36
C ARG A 120 -3.96 12.88 -12.98
N VAL A 121 -3.31 11.82 -12.53
CA VAL A 121 -3.45 10.47 -13.09
C VAL A 121 -4.39 9.64 -12.25
N GLU A 122 -4.25 9.70 -10.92
CA GLU A 122 -5.15 9.02 -9.99
C GLU A 122 -5.19 9.71 -8.62
N THR A 123 -6.24 9.40 -7.87
CA THR A 123 -6.31 9.63 -6.42
C THR A 123 -6.66 8.33 -5.73
N ARG A 124 -5.84 7.88 -4.78
CA ARG A 124 -6.09 6.66 -4.01
C ARG A 124 -6.78 6.99 -2.69
N LEU A 125 -7.71 6.14 -2.26
CA LEU A 125 -8.37 6.18 -0.97
C LEU A 125 -8.05 4.90 -0.19
N ILE A 126 -7.80 5.10 1.10
CA ILE A 126 -7.80 4.06 2.12
C ILE A 126 -8.77 4.47 3.21
N MET A 127 -9.71 3.61 3.56
CA MET A 127 -10.74 3.90 4.55
C MET A 127 -10.87 2.74 5.53
N ARG A 128 -10.84 3.02 6.84
CA ARG A 128 -11.18 2.02 7.85
C ARG A 128 -12.69 1.88 7.93
N THR A 129 -13.23 0.72 7.57
CA THR A 129 -14.68 0.44 7.49
C THR A 129 -15.19 -0.43 8.64
N GLY A 130 -14.30 -1.11 9.38
CA GLY A 130 -14.70 -2.05 10.43
C GLY A 130 -13.78 -2.06 11.65
N THR A 131 -14.30 -2.60 12.76
CA THR A 131 -13.59 -2.77 14.03
C THR A 131 -12.78 -4.07 14.11
N GLY A 132 -12.88 -4.95 13.11
CA GLY A 132 -12.14 -6.19 13.05
C GLY A 132 -10.66 -6.00 12.70
N THR A 133 -9.96 -7.12 12.56
CA THR A 133 -8.53 -7.19 12.23
C THR A 133 -8.25 -7.77 10.84
N THR A 134 -9.31 -8.04 10.08
CA THR A 134 -9.27 -8.72 8.78
C THR A 134 -9.01 -7.74 7.64
N VAL A 135 -8.85 -8.27 6.42
CA VAL A 135 -8.73 -7.46 5.20
C VAL A 135 -10.00 -6.69 4.84
N ASN A 136 -11.16 -7.09 5.41
CA ASN A 136 -12.46 -6.49 5.09
C ASN A 136 -12.77 -5.25 5.93
N ASP A 137 -11.97 -4.99 6.96
CA ASP A 137 -12.10 -3.83 7.84
C ASP A 137 -11.50 -2.56 7.23
N TRP A 138 -10.95 -2.67 6.02
CA TRP A 138 -10.35 -1.60 5.25
C TRP A 138 -10.79 -1.66 3.78
N PHE A 139 -11.16 -0.50 3.25
CA PHE A 139 -11.45 -0.30 1.84
C PHE A 139 -10.26 0.37 1.15
N TYR A 140 -9.90 -0.13 -0.03
CA TYR A 140 -8.79 0.36 -0.85
C TYR A 140 -9.31 0.62 -2.26
N ALA A 141 -9.13 1.85 -2.75
CA ALA A 141 -9.54 2.23 -4.10
C ALA A 141 -8.52 3.18 -4.75
N ALA A 142 -8.45 3.11 -6.07
CA ALA A 142 -7.72 4.03 -6.92
C ALA A 142 -8.69 4.64 -7.93
N TYR A 143 -8.90 5.95 -7.86
CA TYR A 143 -9.79 6.69 -8.75
C TYR A 143 -8.97 7.30 -9.88
N VAL A 144 -9.21 6.87 -11.12
CA VAL A 144 -8.51 7.37 -12.30
C VAL A 144 -9.20 8.62 -12.79
N TRP A 145 -8.42 9.69 -12.95
CA TRP A 145 -8.90 10.94 -13.53
C TRP A 145 -9.17 10.81 -15.02
N ASN A 146 -10.15 11.52 -15.54
CA ASN A 146 -10.38 11.61 -16.98
C ASN A 146 -9.46 12.66 -17.65
N GLU A 147 -9.41 12.64 -18.98
CA GLU A 147 -8.62 13.60 -19.78
C GLU A 147 -9.07 15.05 -19.56
N ALA A 148 -10.36 15.28 -19.31
CA ALA A 148 -10.91 16.60 -19.03
C ALA A 148 -10.52 17.14 -17.63
N GLN A 149 -9.95 16.28 -16.77
CA GLN A 149 -9.55 16.62 -15.40
C GLN A 149 -10.73 17.18 -14.57
N ASP A 150 -11.93 16.67 -14.78
CA ASP A 150 -13.15 17.13 -14.11
C ASP A 150 -13.94 16.00 -13.41
N ASN A 151 -13.46 14.76 -13.51
CA ASN A 151 -14.03 13.61 -12.82
C ASN A 151 -12.97 12.52 -12.60
N ALA A 152 -13.13 11.75 -11.51
CA ALA A 152 -12.32 10.57 -11.25
C ALA A 152 -13.18 9.41 -10.75
N VAL A 153 -13.00 8.23 -11.36
CA VAL A 153 -13.84 7.04 -11.14
C VAL A 153 -12.96 5.88 -10.69
N TRP A 154 -13.47 5.07 -9.77
CA TRP A 154 -12.74 3.92 -9.25
C TRP A 154 -12.44 2.91 -10.35
N GLU A 155 -11.15 2.61 -10.53
CA GLU A 155 -10.67 1.51 -11.35
C GLU A 155 -10.33 0.30 -10.46
N GLU A 156 -11.17 -0.74 -10.48
CA GLU A 156 -11.06 -1.86 -9.55
C GLU A 156 -9.86 -2.78 -9.85
N LEU A 157 -9.61 -2.98 -11.15
CA LEU A 157 -8.62 -3.94 -11.65
C LEU A 157 -7.26 -3.31 -11.93
N GLY A 158 -7.14 -2.00 -11.69
CA GLY A 158 -5.97 -1.23 -12.07
C GLY A 158 -5.94 -0.91 -13.55
N ALA A 159 -4.99 -0.07 -13.93
CA ALA A 159 -4.77 0.34 -15.31
C ALA A 159 -3.28 0.64 -15.49
N VAL A 160 -2.77 0.39 -16.69
CA VAL A 160 -1.37 0.60 -17.06
C VAL A 160 -1.29 1.85 -17.92
N ASP A 161 -0.22 2.63 -17.78
CA ASP A 161 0.08 3.81 -18.61
C ASP A 161 -1.10 4.80 -18.74
N VAL A 162 -1.75 5.14 -17.62
CA VAL A 162 -2.99 5.92 -17.67
C VAL A 162 -2.76 7.32 -18.26
N LEU A 163 -3.75 7.80 -19.02
CA LEU A 163 -3.75 9.13 -19.65
C LEU A 163 -2.51 9.41 -20.52
N GLY A 164 -1.92 8.36 -21.12
CA GLY A 164 -0.73 8.48 -21.98
C GLY A 164 0.55 8.81 -21.20
N THR A 165 0.56 8.57 -19.89
CA THR A 165 1.73 8.66 -19.02
C THR A 165 2.35 7.27 -18.82
N GLN A 166 3.48 7.17 -18.12
CA GLN A 166 4.05 5.88 -17.67
C GLN A 166 3.53 5.45 -16.29
N HIS A 167 2.45 6.06 -15.81
CA HIS A 167 1.97 5.85 -14.45
C HIS A 167 0.99 4.69 -14.40
N ASP A 168 1.36 3.66 -13.64
CA ASP A 168 0.51 2.50 -13.38
C ASP A 168 -0.37 2.70 -12.14
N VAL A 169 -1.63 2.35 -12.31
CA VAL A 169 -2.65 2.35 -11.26
C VAL A 169 -2.84 0.92 -10.78
N PRO A 170 -2.56 0.62 -9.49
CA PRO A 170 -2.68 -0.72 -8.96
C PRO A 170 -4.15 -1.11 -8.81
N SER A 171 -4.43 -2.40 -8.99
CA SER A 171 -5.70 -3.00 -8.60
C SER A 171 -5.93 -2.90 -7.10
N LYS A 172 -7.19 -3.02 -6.67
CA LYS A 172 -7.55 -3.14 -5.25
C LYS A 172 -6.82 -4.28 -4.54
N PHE A 173 -6.47 -5.34 -5.29
CA PHE A 173 -5.73 -6.49 -4.75
C PHE A 173 -4.26 -6.16 -4.50
N GLN A 174 -3.60 -5.45 -5.42
CA GLN A 174 -2.21 -5.01 -5.29
C GLN A 174 -2.02 -3.98 -4.18
N CYS A 175 -3.01 -3.13 -3.92
CA CYS A 175 -2.97 -2.23 -2.75
C CYS A 175 -2.71 -3.01 -1.45
N ARG A 176 -3.33 -4.19 -1.29
CA ARG A 176 -3.19 -5.00 -0.09
C ARG A 176 -1.78 -5.58 0.08
N THR A 177 -1.02 -5.78 -1.00
CA THR A 177 0.35 -6.34 -0.95
C THR A 177 1.28 -5.52 -0.06
N CYS A 178 1.13 -4.20 -0.04
CA CYS A 178 1.94 -3.32 0.80
C CYS A 178 1.20 -2.96 2.09
N HIS A 179 -0.09 -2.61 1.99
CA HIS A 179 -0.83 -2.05 3.12
C HIS A 179 -1.11 -3.08 4.22
N GLU A 180 -1.35 -4.36 3.89
CA GLU A 180 -1.56 -5.40 4.89
C GLU A 180 -0.27 -5.81 5.63
N ASN A 181 0.90 -5.34 5.22
CA ASN A 181 2.15 -5.54 5.97
C ASN A 181 2.31 -4.51 7.11
N ALA A 182 1.50 -3.44 7.12
CA ALA A 182 1.55 -2.38 8.11
C ALA A 182 0.46 -2.50 9.19
N LYS A 183 -0.04 -3.71 9.46
CA LYS A 183 -1.07 -3.94 10.48
C LYS A 183 -0.60 -3.54 11.88
N PRO A 184 -1.53 -3.09 12.76
CA PRO A 184 -2.93 -2.74 12.50
C PRO A 184 -3.15 -1.52 11.60
N SER A 185 -2.20 -0.57 11.58
CA SER A 185 -2.31 0.74 10.90
C SER A 185 -2.84 0.69 9.48
N ARG A 186 -2.23 -0.12 8.60
CA ARG A 186 -2.47 -0.17 7.14
C ARG A 186 -2.36 1.18 6.42
N VAL A 187 -2.01 2.27 7.10
CA VAL A 187 -1.72 3.56 6.50
C VAL A 187 -0.21 3.68 6.32
N LEU A 188 0.21 3.95 5.08
CA LEU A 188 1.63 4.12 4.75
C LEU A 188 1.94 5.62 4.63
N GLY A 189 2.98 6.08 5.32
CA GLY A 189 3.40 7.48 5.29
C GLY A 189 2.69 8.40 6.30
N PHE A 190 1.83 7.88 7.17
CA PHE A 190 1.29 8.59 8.33
C PHE A 190 1.56 7.76 9.57
N SER A 191 2.69 8.03 10.23
CA SER A 191 3.18 7.31 11.41
C SER A 191 4.12 8.21 12.20
N ALA A 192 4.48 7.79 13.41
CA ALA A 192 5.42 8.50 14.28
C ALA A 192 6.67 8.98 13.52
N ILE A 193 7.43 8.07 12.93
CA ILE A 193 8.66 8.39 12.18
C ILE A 193 8.38 9.25 10.94
N GLN A 194 7.26 9.05 10.24
CA GLN A 194 6.97 9.77 9.00
C GLN A 194 6.47 11.20 9.21
N LEU A 195 5.98 11.52 10.41
CA LEU A 195 5.52 12.85 10.77
C LEU A 195 6.50 13.60 11.67
N ASP A 196 7.60 12.97 12.09
CA ASP A 196 8.54 13.54 13.06
C ASP A 196 9.60 14.45 12.43
N TYR A 197 9.14 15.60 11.95
CA TYR A 197 9.97 16.67 11.44
C TYR A 197 9.27 18.01 11.60
N ASP A 198 10.04 19.09 11.53
CA ASP A 198 9.51 20.46 11.54
C ASP A 198 8.94 20.78 10.14
N ASN A 199 7.64 20.55 9.95
CA ASN A 199 6.98 20.90 8.69
C ASN A 199 6.60 22.37 8.69
N THR A 200 7.23 23.14 7.82
CA THR A 200 6.96 24.59 7.70
C THR A 200 5.84 24.91 6.71
N THR A 201 5.21 23.89 6.10
CA THR A 201 4.12 24.07 5.14
C THR A 201 2.81 24.39 5.86
N ALA A 202 2.31 25.60 5.65
CA ALA A 202 1.12 26.08 6.34
C ALA A 202 -0.10 25.18 6.10
N GLY A 203 -0.70 24.71 7.18
CA GLY A 203 -1.92 23.90 7.18
C GLY A 203 -1.70 22.41 6.98
N GLU A 204 -0.47 21.95 6.74
CA GLU A 204 -0.13 20.52 6.71
C GLU A 204 0.18 19.99 8.11
N LEU A 205 -0.21 18.75 8.40
CA LEU A 205 0.12 18.09 9.66
C LEU A 205 1.56 17.58 9.69
N ASP A 206 2.27 17.90 10.77
CA ASP A 206 3.37 17.09 11.31
C ASP A 206 3.00 16.44 12.66
N LEU A 207 3.96 15.77 13.31
CA LEU A 207 3.71 15.10 14.58
C LEU A 207 3.42 16.08 15.73
N ALA A 208 4.02 17.27 15.72
CA ALA A 208 3.73 18.30 16.73
C ALA A 208 2.32 18.87 16.55
N ASP A 209 1.85 19.06 15.31
CA ASP A 209 0.47 19.46 15.04
C ASP A 209 -0.52 18.41 15.51
N VAL A 210 -0.25 17.13 15.21
CA VAL A 210 -1.09 16.00 15.62
C VAL A 210 -1.17 15.90 17.15
N VAL A 211 -0.07 16.19 17.86
CA VAL A 211 -0.06 16.29 19.33
C VAL A 211 -0.82 17.52 19.82
N ALA A 212 -0.59 18.69 19.23
CA ALA A 212 -1.22 19.95 19.62
C ALA A 212 -2.74 19.95 19.41
N GLN A 213 -3.21 19.21 18.41
CA GLN A 213 -4.63 19.00 18.11
C GLN A 213 -5.28 17.87 18.95
N ASP A 214 -4.54 17.27 19.89
CA ASP A 214 -5.02 16.22 20.79
C ASP A 214 -5.56 14.97 20.05
N LEU A 215 -4.93 14.62 18.92
CA LEU A 215 -5.38 13.53 18.04
C LEU A 215 -4.85 12.15 18.46
N LEU A 216 -3.98 12.05 19.46
CA LEU A 216 -3.33 10.81 19.90
C LEU A 216 -3.79 10.39 21.30
N THR A 217 -3.99 9.09 21.55
CA THR A 217 -4.29 8.59 22.90
C THR A 217 -3.08 8.70 23.84
N ASN A 218 -1.89 8.48 23.31
CA ASN A 218 -0.63 8.43 24.05
C ASN A 218 0.40 9.29 23.31
N PRO A 219 0.34 10.63 23.40
CA PRO A 219 1.27 11.49 22.68
C PRO A 219 2.73 11.23 23.12
N PRO A 220 3.71 11.32 22.21
CA PRO A 220 5.11 11.23 22.58
C PRO A 220 5.49 12.36 23.55
N THR A 221 6.44 12.08 24.43
CA THR A 221 6.98 13.08 25.38
C THR A 221 8.34 13.57 24.89
N GLY A 222 8.73 14.78 25.29
CA GLY A 222 9.95 15.44 24.82
C GLY A 222 9.66 16.57 23.83
N GLY A 223 10.64 16.90 23.00
CA GLY A 223 10.52 17.92 21.95
C GLY A 223 10.91 17.35 20.59
N GLN A 224 10.48 18.02 19.52
CA GLN A 224 10.81 17.59 18.15
C GLN A 224 12.32 17.71 17.85
N PRO A 225 12.87 16.80 17.02
CA PRO A 225 12.26 15.53 16.62
C PRO A 225 12.11 14.59 17.84
N TYR A 226 10.93 14.00 18.01
CA TYR A 226 10.61 13.05 19.08
C TYR A 226 11.34 11.71 18.90
N PHE A 227 11.58 11.32 17.66
CA PHE A 227 12.11 10.05 17.18
C PHE A 227 13.20 10.26 16.11
N PRO A 228 14.29 10.97 16.44
CA PRO A 228 15.34 11.25 15.47
C PRO A 228 15.97 9.94 14.97
N LEU A 229 16.09 9.80 13.64
CA LEU A 229 16.82 8.68 13.07
C LEU A 229 18.31 8.74 13.49
N PRO A 230 18.96 7.61 13.80
CA PRO A 230 20.36 7.60 14.24
C PRO A 230 21.33 7.84 13.07
N GLY A 231 22.57 8.20 13.41
CA GLY A 231 23.65 8.43 12.45
C GLY A 231 23.79 9.89 12.00
N ASP A 232 24.66 10.13 11.03
CA ASP A 232 24.86 11.44 10.42
C ASP A 232 23.78 11.76 9.37
N ALA A 233 23.88 12.90 8.68
CA ALA A 233 22.89 13.31 7.67
C ALA A 233 22.74 12.28 6.53
N THR A 234 23.85 11.68 6.10
CA THR A 234 23.87 10.66 5.02
C THR A 234 23.14 9.40 5.47
N ALA A 235 23.45 8.90 6.68
CA ALA A 235 22.81 7.72 7.24
C ALA A 235 21.31 7.95 7.48
N ARG A 236 20.91 9.09 8.05
CA ARG A 236 19.50 9.42 8.29
C ARG A 236 18.70 9.46 6.99
N ALA A 237 19.25 10.11 5.96
CA ALA A 237 18.60 10.19 4.65
C ALA A 237 18.36 8.80 4.05
N ALA A 238 19.41 7.96 4.02
CA ALA A 238 19.30 6.60 3.47
C ALA A 238 18.36 5.71 4.27
N LEU A 239 18.43 5.73 5.61
CA LEU A 239 17.53 4.95 6.46
C LEU A 239 16.07 5.37 6.29
N GLY A 240 15.78 6.66 6.27
CA GLY A 240 14.44 7.18 6.03
C GLY A 240 13.91 6.83 4.64
N TYR A 241 14.77 6.91 3.62
CA TYR A 241 14.45 6.49 2.25
C TYR A 241 14.11 5.00 2.19
N LEU A 242 14.95 4.12 2.76
CA LEU A 242 14.72 2.68 2.82
C LEU A 242 13.46 2.34 3.61
N HIS A 243 13.20 3.03 4.73
CA HIS A 243 11.98 2.88 5.51
C HIS A 243 10.72 3.14 4.67
N ALA A 244 10.70 4.25 3.93
CA ALA A 244 9.54 4.66 3.15
C ALA A 244 9.35 3.85 1.86
N ASN A 245 10.45 3.54 1.16
CA ASN A 245 10.44 2.98 -0.19
C ASN A 245 10.59 1.47 -0.24
N CYS A 246 11.19 0.86 0.77
CA CYS A 246 11.48 -0.58 0.80
C CYS A 246 10.87 -1.27 2.02
N GLY A 247 10.82 -0.59 3.16
CA GLY A 247 10.37 -1.12 4.45
C GLY A 247 8.92 -1.61 4.48
N ASN A 248 8.06 -1.16 3.56
CA ASN A 248 6.68 -1.67 3.48
C ASN A 248 6.61 -3.14 3.02
N CYS A 249 7.63 -3.62 2.32
CA CYS A 249 7.78 -5.01 1.87
C CYS A 249 8.85 -5.77 2.66
N HIS A 250 9.93 -5.07 3.02
CA HIS A 250 11.04 -5.63 3.79
C HIS A 250 10.85 -5.38 5.28
N ASN A 251 9.92 -6.14 5.87
CA ASN A 251 9.62 -6.14 7.30
C ASN A 251 9.03 -7.48 7.77
N PRO A 252 9.11 -7.82 9.06
CA PRO A 252 8.65 -9.10 9.60
C PRO A 252 7.18 -9.45 9.38
N ASN A 253 6.32 -8.46 9.14
CA ASN A 253 4.89 -8.69 8.89
C ASN A 253 4.60 -9.01 7.41
N SER A 254 5.59 -8.89 6.52
CA SER A 254 5.42 -9.18 5.10
C SER A 254 5.72 -10.63 4.77
N GLN A 255 4.90 -11.21 3.88
CA GLN A 255 5.17 -12.55 3.31
C GLN A 255 6.50 -12.61 2.54
N ILE A 256 6.99 -11.46 2.06
CA ILE A 256 8.31 -11.35 1.43
C ILE A 256 9.41 -11.64 2.46
N TYR A 257 9.28 -11.18 3.70
CA TYR A 257 10.28 -11.46 4.74
C TYR A 257 10.24 -12.93 5.20
N THR A 258 9.04 -13.51 5.33
CA THR A 258 8.84 -14.85 5.93
C THR A 258 9.15 -16.02 4.99
N ASN A 259 9.54 -15.78 3.73
CA ASN A 259 9.81 -16.84 2.75
C ASN A 259 11.26 -17.39 2.79
N ASP A 260 12.06 -17.01 3.79
CA ASP A 260 13.49 -17.32 3.97
C ASP A 260 14.44 -16.84 2.85
N GLN A 261 13.93 -16.22 1.79
CA GLN A 261 14.73 -15.69 0.68
C GLN A 261 15.08 -14.20 0.87
N THR A 262 14.30 -13.47 1.65
CA THR A 262 14.45 -12.01 1.80
C THR A 262 14.28 -11.54 3.25
N GLN A 263 14.98 -12.19 4.18
CA GLN A 263 15.09 -11.80 5.60
C GLN A 263 15.93 -10.52 5.80
N MET A 264 15.43 -9.44 5.24
CA MET A 264 15.99 -8.10 5.32
C MET A 264 14.90 -7.18 5.85
N GLU A 265 15.21 -6.45 6.91
CA GLU A 265 14.30 -5.50 7.54
C GLU A 265 14.76 -4.07 7.28
N LEU A 266 13.99 -3.36 6.46
CA LEU A 266 14.24 -1.97 6.08
C LEU A 266 13.24 -1.01 6.72
N ARG A 267 12.21 -1.53 7.40
CA ARG A 267 11.31 -0.71 8.21
C ARG A 267 11.97 -0.40 9.55
N LEU A 268 12.05 0.88 9.89
CA LEU A 268 12.49 1.33 11.21
C LEU A 268 11.34 1.28 12.22
N THR A 269 11.70 1.06 13.47
CA THR A 269 10.81 1.11 14.64
C THR A 269 11.40 2.08 15.67
N VAL A 270 10.55 2.84 16.36
CA VAL A 270 10.90 3.81 17.38
C VAL A 270 11.82 3.21 18.44
N GLY A 271 11.56 1.97 18.87
CA GLY A 271 12.38 1.28 19.86
C GLY A 271 13.82 0.94 19.42
N THR A 272 14.14 1.05 18.13
CA THR A 272 15.45 0.67 17.56
C THR A 272 16.30 1.85 17.09
N LEU A 273 15.81 3.09 17.26
CA LEU A 273 16.47 4.31 16.78
C LEU A 273 17.64 4.81 17.64
N GLY A 274 18.09 4.03 18.63
CA GLY A 274 19.15 4.47 19.57
C GLY A 274 20.51 4.68 18.91
N ALA A 275 21.03 3.68 18.20
CA ALA A 275 22.28 3.77 17.46
C ALA A 275 22.11 3.23 16.05
N LEU A 276 23.00 3.66 15.15
CA LEU A 276 22.94 3.26 13.75
C LEU A 276 23.01 1.74 13.59
N SER A 277 23.92 1.10 14.34
CA SER A 277 24.11 -0.35 14.38
C SER A 277 22.98 -1.14 15.06
N THR A 278 22.08 -0.49 15.78
CA THR A 278 20.91 -1.15 16.40
C THR A 278 19.68 -1.10 15.51
N THR A 279 19.72 -0.34 14.41
CA THR A 279 18.60 -0.32 13.47
C THR A 279 18.45 -1.68 12.78
N PRO A 280 17.21 -2.12 12.49
CA PRO A 280 16.97 -3.38 11.78
C PRO A 280 17.69 -3.42 10.43
N THR A 281 17.78 -2.27 9.75
CA THR A 281 18.52 -2.15 8.48
C THR A 281 19.98 -2.54 8.62
N TYR A 282 20.68 -2.04 9.64
CA TYR A 282 22.07 -2.44 9.86
C TYR A 282 22.18 -3.90 10.27
N GLN A 283 21.32 -4.36 11.18
CA GLN A 283 21.37 -5.71 11.74
C GLN A 283 20.97 -6.82 10.76
N THR A 284 20.36 -6.49 9.63
CA THR A 284 19.85 -7.50 8.68
C THR A 284 20.37 -7.32 7.25
N ALA A 285 20.85 -6.13 6.87
CA ALA A 285 21.32 -5.84 5.52
C ALA A 285 22.85 -5.61 5.42
N VAL A 286 23.44 -4.89 6.38
CA VAL A 286 24.85 -4.49 6.29
C VAL A 286 25.77 -5.66 6.60
N SER A 287 26.65 -6.02 5.67
CA SER A 287 27.54 -7.19 5.74
C SER A 287 26.83 -8.54 5.81
N HIS A 288 25.52 -8.59 5.56
CA HIS A 288 24.75 -9.84 5.50
C HIS A 288 24.79 -10.45 4.10
N PRO A 289 24.88 -11.80 3.99
CA PRO A 289 24.89 -12.47 2.70
C PRO A 289 23.54 -12.32 2.00
N ALA A 290 23.57 -12.04 0.70
CA ALA A 290 22.38 -12.07 -0.14
C ALA A 290 21.97 -13.53 -0.38
N LYS A 291 20.76 -13.90 0.04
CA LYS A 291 20.19 -15.23 -0.21
C LYS A 291 19.86 -15.46 -1.69
N LEU A 292 19.55 -14.37 -2.41
CA LEU A 292 19.36 -14.33 -3.86
C LEU A 292 20.40 -13.40 -4.50
N PRO A 293 21.65 -13.86 -4.67
CA PRO A 293 22.70 -13.09 -5.35
C PRO A 293 22.27 -12.66 -6.75
N VAL A 294 22.68 -11.46 -7.16
CA VAL A 294 22.36 -10.89 -8.48
C VAL A 294 23.56 -10.14 -9.03
N GLY A 295 23.78 -10.24 -10.34
CA GLY A 295 24.92 -9.62 -11.01
C GLY A 295 26.28 -9.94 -10.35
N GLY A 296 26.46 -11.14 -9.78
CA GLY A 296 27.68 -11.56 -9.09
C GLY A 296 27.86 -11.01 -7.65
N ARG A 297 26.86 -10.32 -7.08
CA ARG A 297 26.93 -9.71 -5.75
C ARG A 297 26.31 -10.63 -4.70
N ASN A 298 27.12 -11.01 -3.70
CA ASN A 298 26.74 -11.99 -2.67
C ASN A 298 26.45 -11.36 -1.31
N VAL A 299 26.51 -10.02 -1.18
CA VAL A 299 26.26 -9.29 0.07
C VAL A 299 25.14 -8.29 -0.19
N ILE A 300 24.21 -8.16 0.75
CA ILE A 300 23.05 -7.27 0.63
C ILE A 300 23.52 -5.82 0.52
N VAL A 301 24.20 -5.35 1.55
CA VAL A 301 24.94 -4.07 1.58
C VAL A 301 26.37 -4.35 2.00
N ALA A 302 27.32 -4.17 1.08
CA ALA A 302 28.75 -4.34 1.33
C ALA A 302 29.36 -2.98 1.75
N PRO A 303 29.85 -2.83 3.00
CA PRO A 303 30.39 -1.56 3.46
C PRO A 303 31.52 -1.02 2.59
N GLY A 304 31.50 0.29 2.31
CA GLY A 304 32.47 0.98 1.47
C GLY A 304 32.42 0.61 -0.01
N MET A 305 31.55 -0.34 -0.41
CA MET A 305 31.57 -0.97 -1.73
C MET A 305 30.17 -1.00 -2.35
N PRO A 306 29.63 0.15 -2.81
CA PRO A 306 28.31 0.21 -3.43
C PRO A 306 28.17 -0.72 -4.64
N ASP A 307 29.22 -0.85 -5.47
CA ASP A 307 29.20 -1.73 -6.64
C ASP A 307 29.19 -3.22 -6.30
N SER A 308 29.57 -3.60 -5.08
CA SER A 308 29.53 -4.97 -4.57
C SER A 308 28.23 -5.28 -3.80
N SER A 309 27.34 -4.30 -3.65
CA SER A 309 26.10 -4.43 -2.87
C SER A 309 24.93 -4.87 -3.75
N SER A 310 24.27 -5.97 -3.41
CA SER A 310 23.12 -6.46 -4.18
C SER A 310 21.93 -5.50 -4.11
N LEU A 311 21.73 -4.79 -2.99
CA LEU A 311 20.68 -3.79 -2.85
C LEU A 311 20.82 -2.67 -3.89
N ILE A 312 22.03 -2.12 -4.06
CA ILE A 312 22.32 -1.08 -5.04
C ILE A 312 22.08 -1.60 -6.46
N TYR A 313 22.54 -2.81 -6.78
CA TYR A 313 22.31 -3.40 -8.10
C TYR A 313 20.83 -3.58 -8.42
N ARG A 314 20.03 -4.11 -7.49
CA ARG A 314 18.57 -4.28 -7.71
C ARG A 314 17.87 -2.95 -7.88
N PHE A 315 18.26 -1.94 -7.10
CA PHE A 315 17.72 -0.59 -7.17
C PHE A 315 18.04 0.09 -8.52
N GLU A 316 19.23 -0.15 -9.08
CA GLU A 316 19.67 0.42 -10.37
C GLU A 316 19.26 -0.42 -11.59
N SER A 317 18.80 -1.66 -11.37
CA SER A 317 18.48 -2.59 -12.44
C SER A 317 17.27 -2.13 -13.25
N THR A 318 17.36 -2.22 -14.57
CA THR A 318 16.22 -2.08 -15.50
C THR A 318 15.62 -3.43 -15.90
N ASN A 319 16.20 -4.54 -15.44
CA ASN A 319 15.65 -5.88 -15.68
C ASN A 319 14.46 -6.09 -14.73
N PRO A 320 13.23 -6.26 -15.22
CA PRO A 320 12.03 -6.40 -14.38
C PRO A 320 12.10 -7.55 -13.36
N ALA A 321 12.87 -8.61 -13.66
CA ALA A 321 13.04 -9.75 -12.74
C ALA A 321 13.98 -9.46 -11.56
N GLU A 322 14.79 -8.40 -11.67
CA GLU A 322 15.80 -8.04 -10.66
C GLU A 322 15.55 -6.65 -10.04
N HIS A 323 14.80 -5.80 -10.74
CA HIS A 323 14.43 -4.44 -10.35
C HIS A 323 13.71 -4.41 -9.00
N MET A 324 14.05 -3.41 -8.19
CA MET A 324 13.34 -3.11 -6.95
C MET A 324 13.02 -1.61 -6.86
N PRO A 325 11.80 -1.25 -6.41
CA PRO A 325 10.74 -2.14 -5.96
C PRO A 325 10.02 -2.85 -7.12
N ALA A 326 9.54 -4.08 -6.90
CA ALA A 326 8.84 -4.86 -7.93
C ALA A 326 7.41 -4.37 -8.24
N LEU A 327 6.91 -3.35 -7.52
CA LEU A 327 5.57 -2.80 -7.66
C LEU A 327 5.60 -1.29 -7.38
N GLY A 328 4.88 -0.53 -8.20
CA GLY A 328 4.60 0.89 -7.97
C GLY A 328 5.69 1.87 -8.43
N SER A 329 6.76 1.35 -9.05
CA SER A 329 7.77 2.14 -9.75
C SER A 329 8.40 1.27 -10.84
N GLU A 330 8.63 1.85 -12.00
CA GLU A 330 9.37 1.23 -13.11
C GLU A 330 10.72 1.92 -13.38
N VAL A 331 10.88 3.14 -12.85
CA VAL A 331 12.03 3.99 -13.06
C VAL A 331 12.77 4.18 -11.74
N MET A 332 14.08 3.92 -11.75
CA MET A 332 14.95 4.19 -10.61
C MET A 332 14.97 5.69 -10.26
N ASP A 333 14.82 6.02 -8.97
CA ASP A 333 14.97 7.38 -8.45
C ASP A 333 16.45 7.82 -8.49
N PRO A 334 16.84 8.80 -9.34
CA PRO A 334 18.23 9.25 -9.43
C PRO A 334 18.77 9.86 -8.12
N ALA A 335 17.91 10.53 -7.35
CA ALA A 335 18.29 11.10 -6.06
C ALA A 335 18.42 9.99 -5.00
N GLY A 336 17.46 9.06 -4.97
CA GLY A 336 17.52 7.84 -4.15
C GLY A 336 18.79 7.03 -4.42
N ARG A 337 19.19 6.86 -5.68
CA ARG A 337 20.43 6.17 -6.06
C ARG A 337 21.65 6.83 -5.46
N THR A 338 21.77 8.14 -5.65
CA THR A 338 22.91 8.92 -5.14
C THR A 338 22.99 8.78 -3.63
N MET A 339 21.86 9.00 -2.95
CA MET A 339 21.74 8.86 -1.49
C MET A 339 22.16 7.49 -0.98
N LEU A 340 21.65 6.41 -1.58
CA LEU A 340 21.98 5.05 -1.16
C LEU A 340 23.45 4.70 -1.43
N ARG A 341 24.00 5.10 -2.58
CA ARG A 341 25.43 4.88 -2.88
C ARG A 341 26.35 5.63 -1.93
N ASP A 342 26.02 6.89 -1.62
CA ASP A 342 26.79 7.70 -0.68
C ASP A 342 26.77 7.09 0.71
N TRP A 343 25.61 6.63 1.18
CA TRP A 343 25.49 5.92 2.44
C TRP A 343 26.32 4.64 2.46
N VAL A 344 26.21 3.77 1.46
CA VAL A 344 27.01 2.53 1.39
C VAL A 344 28.52 2.83 1.35
N THR A 345 28.92 3.91 0.68
CA THR A 345 30.33 4.34 0.65
C THR A 345 30.82 4.86 2.01
N SER A 346 29.93 5.53 2.77
CA SER A 346 30.26 6.14 4.07
C SER A 346 30.44 5.13 5.20
N ILE A 347 29.80 3.97 5.11
CA ILE A 347 29.87 2.92 6.14
C ILE A 347 31.11 2.05 5.93
N GLN A 348 31.82 1.73 7.02
CA GLN A 348 33.09 1.00 7.02
C GLN A 348 32.91 -0.43 7.52
#